data_AF-A0A353CZM3-F1
#
_entry.id   AF-A0A353CZM3-F1
#
_cell.length_a   1.000
_cell.length_b   1.000
_cell.length_c   1.000
_cell.angle_alpha   90.00
_cell.angle_beta   90.00
_cell.angle_gamma   90.00
#
_symmetry.space_group_name_H-M   'P 1'
#
loop_
_entity.id
_entity.type
_entity.pdbx_description
1 polymer ?
#
loop_
_entity_poly.entity_id
_entity_poly.type
_entity_poly.pdbx_seq_one_letter_code
_entity_poly.pdbx_strand_id
1 'polypeptide(L)'
;MRVKTTLFLLARNLLLSFSILLLAYSINAEADGSTAATTASLDEEIQSLKKEVLAINRSLFMLEEELLFPSSTQIAVFVSMDVGKFFSLDSVQLKIDDKVVSNYLYTQREVDALHRGGVQRLYMGNLKSGEHELIAVFTGKGPNGRDYRRGADLVVNKSLGARFVELKIVDNESSEQPDFSIKEWE
;
A
#
# COMPACT_ATOMS: atom_id res chain seq x y z
N MET A 1 57.19 -40.30 -68.44
CA MET A 1 55.83 -40.42 -67.85
C MET A 1 55.79 -40.49 -66.31
N ARG A 2 56.92 -40.58 -65.58
CA ARG A 2 56.97 -40.74 -64.10
C ARG A 2 56.90 -39.46 -63.24
N VAL A 3 57.07 -38.27 -63.82
CA VAL A 3 57.14 -37.00 -63.06
C VAL A 3 55.76 -36.39 -62.75
N LYS A 4 54.75 -36.67 -63.58
CA LYS A 4 53.38 -36.14 -63.37
C LYS A 4 52.64 -36.83 -62.22
N THR A 5 52.97 -38.08 -61.92
CA THR A 5 52.34 -38.89 -60.86
C THR A 5 52.82 -38.52 -59.46
N THR A 6 54.09 -38.15 -59.29
CA THR A 6 54.62 -37.68 -57.99
C THR A 6 54.12 -36.30 -57.62
N LEU A 7 53.96 -35.40 -58.59
CA LEU A 7 53.42 -34.05 -58.38
C LEU A 7 51.94 -34.07 -57.96
N PHE A 8 51.15 -35.00 -58.51
CA PHE A 8 49.73 -35.18 -58.15
C PHE A 8 49.54 -35.74 -56.72
N LEU A 9 50.46 -36.61 -56.27
CA LEU A 9 50.42 -37.18 -54.91
C LEU A 9 50.79 -36.14 -53.84
N LEU A 10 51.76 -35.27 -54.11
CA LEU A 10 52.14 -34.16 -53.23
C LEU A 10 51.02 -33.11 -53.10
N ALA A 11 50.36 -32.74 -54.20
CA ALA A 11 49.23 -31.81 -54.18
C ALA A 11 48.01 -32.37 -53.40
N ARG A 12 47.77 -33.69 -53.49
CA ARG A 12 46.68 -34.35 -52.75
C ARG A 12 46.95 -34.40 -51.24
N ASN A 13 48.19 -34.64 -50.82
CA ASN A 13 48.56 -34.59 -49.40
C ASN A 13 48.50 -33.17 -48.83
N LEU A 14 48.86 -32.14 -49.62
CA LEU A 14 48.75 -30.74 -49.21
C LEU A 14 47.29 -30.32 -48.99
N LEU A 15 46.38 -30.74 -49.88
CA LEU A 15 44.94 -30.48 -49.77
C LEU A 15 44.30 -31.22 -48.57
N LEU A 16 44.73 -32.45 -48.28
CA LEU A 16 44.28 -33.20 -47.10
C LEU A 16 44.75 -32.55 -45.79
N SER A 17 46.00 -32.07 -45.72
CA SER A 17 46.49 -31.35 -44.53
C SER A 17 45.78 -30.01 -44.32
N PHE A 18 45.43 -29.30 -45.39
CA PHE A 18 44.70 -28.04 -45.30
C PHE A 18 43.23 -28.24 -44.86
N SER A 19 42.60 -29.34 -45.31
CA SER A 19 41.26 -29.72 -44.88
C SER A 19 41.19 -30.11 -43.39
N ILE A 20 42.25 -30.74 -42.86
CA ILE A 20 42.32 -31.10 -41.43
C ILE A 20 42.56 -29.85 -40.57
N LEU A 21 43.33 -28.89 -41.07
CA LEU A 21 43.55 -27.61 -40.39
C LEU A 21 42.28 -26.74 -40.32
N LEU A 22 41.46 -26.77 -41.38
CA LEU A 22 40.16 -26.09 -41.41
C LEU A 22 39.14 -26.74 -40.46
N LEU A 23 39.14 -28.07 -40.36
CA LEU A 23 38.25 -28.79 -39.45
C LEU A 23 38.60 -28.56 -37.97
N ALA A 24 39.90 -28.41 -37.65
CA ALA A 24 40.36 -28.10 -36.30
C ALA A 24 40.00 -26.67 -35.85
N TYR A 25 39.84 -25.72 -36.78
CA TYR A 25 39.48 -24.33 -36.46
C TYR A 25 37.98 -24.18 -36.12
N SER A 26 37.11 -24.99 -36.75
CA SER A 26 35.66 -24.96 -36.49
C SER A 26 35.25 -25.54 -35.13
N ILE A 27 36.06 -26.44 -34.54
CA ILE A 27 35.72 -27.09 -33.26
C ILE A 27 35.87 -26.12 -32.07
N ASN A 28 36.70 -25.07 -32.18
CA ASN A 28 36.95 -24.13 -31.09
C ASN A 28 35.96 -22.96 -31.02
N ALA A 29 34.99 -22.85 -31.94
CA ALA A 29 34.08 -21.70 -32.04
C ALA A 29 32.73 -21.88 -31.31
N GLU A 30 32.43 -23.07 -30.77
CA GLU A 30 31.09 -23.38 -30.22
C GLU A 30 31.01 -23.47 -28.68
N ALA A 31 32.08 -23.18 -27.94
CA ALA A 31 32.14 -23.45 -26.49
C ALA A 31 31.88 -22.24 -25.56
N ASP A 32 31.64 -21.03 -26.06
CA ASP A 32 31.69 -19.80 -25.22
C ASP A 32 30.33 -19.07 -25.03
N GLY A 33 29.27 -19.48 -25.73
CA GLY A 33 27.98 -18.76 -25.73
C GLY A 33 27.00 -19.14 -24.61
N SER A 34 27.06 -20.38 -24.11
CA SER A 34 26.06 -20.94 -23.18
C SER A 34 26.38 -20.64 -21.70
N THR A 35 27.65 -20.69 -21.34
CA THR A 35 28.13 -20.48 -19.96
C THR A 35 28.04 -19.01 -19.55
N ALA A 36 28.38 -18.09 -20.46
CA ALA A 36 28.34 -16.64 -20.21
C ALA A 36 26.90 -16.11 -20.01
N ALA A 37 25.93 -16.62 -20.78
CA ALA A 37 24.52 -16.25 -20.65
C ALA A 37 23.93 -16.73 -19.30
N THR A 38 24.30 -17.93 -18.87
CA THR A 38 23.84 -18.50 -17.59
C THR A 38 24.45 -17.75 -16.39
N THR A 39 25.73 -17.38 -16.44
CA THR A 39 26.35 -16.57 -15.38
C THR A 39 25.78 -15.15 -15.32
N ALA A 40 25.47 -14.56 -16.47
CA ALA A 40 24.84 -13.23 -16.53
C ALA A 40 23.43 -13.22 -15.92
N SER A 41 22.62 -14.26 -16.16
CA SER A 41 21.27 -14.36 -15.55
C SER A 41 21.32 -14.59 -14.04
N LEU A 42 22.30 -15.37 -13.55
CA LEU A 42 22.53 -15.57 -12.13
C LEU A 42 23.02 -14.27 -11.45
N ASP A 43 23.88 -13.50 -12.11
CA ASP A 43 24.32 -12.19 -11.61
C ASP A 43 23.17 -11.18 -11.58
N GLU A 44 22.28 -11.19 -12.58
CA GLU A 44 21.06 -10.36 -12.57
C GLU A 44 20.11 -10.73 -11.41
N GLU A 45 19.90 -12.02 -11.15
CA GLU A 45 19.13 -12.49 -9.98
C GLU A 45 19.77 -12.03 -8.66
N ILE A 46 21.10 -12.18 -8.50
CA ILE A 46 21.82 -11.72 -7.31
C ILE A 46 21.72 -10.20 -7.13
N GLN A 47 21.79 -9.43 -8.22
CA GLN A 47 21.63 -7.97 -8.17
C GLN A 47 20.19 -7.58 -7.83
N SER A 48 19.18 -8.32 -8.31
CA SER A 48 17.78 -8.09 -7.95
C SER A 48 17.52 -8.38 -6.46
N LEU A 49 18.04 -9.50 -5.94
CA LEU A 49 17.94 -9.87 -4.53
C LEU A 49 18.66 -8.87 -3.62
N LYS A 50 19.84 -8.37 -4.02
CA LYS A 50 20.54 -7.30 -3.29
C LYS A 50 19.73 -6.01 -3.21
N LYS A 51 19.07 -5.63 -4.31
CA LYS A 51 18.19 -4.45 -4.35
C LYS A 51 16.98 -4.65 -3.44
N GLU A 52 16.39 -5.84 -3.43
CA GLU A 52 15.26 -6.18 -2.56
C GLU A 52 15.65 -6.18 -1.08
N VAL A 53 16.79 -6.79 -0.72
CA VAL A 53 17.33 -6.75 0.65
C VAL A 53 17.65 -5.33 1.10
N LEU A 54 18.21 -4.49 0.22
CA LEU A 54 18.43 -3.07 0.50
C LEU A 54 17.11 -2.29 0.67
N ALA A 55 16.08 -2.62 -0.12
CA ALA A 55 14.74 -2.05 0.04
C ALA A 55 14.12 -2.45 1.39
N ILE A 56 14.20 -3.74 1.76
CA ILE A 56 13.70 -4.26 3.04
C ILE A 56 14.42 -3.61 4.22
N ASN A 57 15.75 -3.49 4.18
CA ASN A 57 16.50 -2.85 5.27
C ASN A 57 16.15 -1.37 5.44
N ARG A 58 15.89 -0.65 4.35
CA ARG A 58 15.41 0.75 4.41
C ARG A 58 13.98 0.82 4.98
N SER A 59 13.11 -0.11 4.60
CA SER A 59 11.77 -0.22 5.16
C SER A 59 11.79 -0.59 6.64
N LEU A 60 12.72 -1.45 7.08
CA LEU A 60 12.91 -1.79 8.50
C LEU A 60 13.47 -0.61 9.30
N PHE A 61 14.43 0.14 8.76
CA PHE A 61 14.95 1.34 9.42
C PHE A 61 13.87 2.42 9.59
N MET A 62 13.06 2.67 8.55
CA MET A 62 11.90 3.56 8.64
C MET A 62 10.88 3.07 9.67
N LEU A 63 10.64 1.76 9.74
CA LEU A 63 9.72 1.17 10.71
C LEU A 63 10.26 1.24 12.15
N GLU A 64 11.57 1.08 12.35
CA GLU A 64 12.21 1.23 13.66
C GLU A 64 12.14 2.67 14.16
N GLU A 65 12.39 3.67 13.32
CA GLU A 65 12.24 5.09 13.69
C GLU A 65 10.78 5.44 14.05
N GLU A 66 9.82 4.90 13.30
CA GLU A 66 8.37 5.07 13.55
C GLU A 66 7.92 4.44 14.88
N LEU A 67 8.54 3.33 15.30
CA LEU A 67 8.27 2.66 16.58
C LEU A 67 8.94 3.33 17.79
N LEU A 68 10.06 4.03 17.60
CA LEU A 68 10.77 4.73 18.68
C LEU A 68 10.04 5.99 19.18
N PHE A 69 9.08 6.52 18.40
CA PHE A 69 8.25 7.67 18.78
C PHE A 69 6.75 7.41 18.56
N PRO A 70 6.10 6.53 19.35
CA PRO A 70 4.72 6.08 19.10
C PRO A 70 3.67 7.20 19.11
N SER A 71 3.97 8.38 19.66
CA SER A 71 3.08 9.56 19.57
C SER A 71 2.93 10.10 18.15
N SER A 72 3.84 9.77 17.23
CA SER A 72 3.82 10.27 15.85
C SER A 72 2.94 9.45 14.91
N THR A 73 2.45 8.26 15.32
CA THR A 73 1.54 7.41 14.53
C THR A 73 0.11 7.40 15.05
N GLN A 74 -0.17 8.09 16.15
CA GLN A 74 -1.49 8.04 16.76
C GLN A 74 -2.54 8.78 15.92
N ILE A 75 -3.71 8.17 15.79
CA ILE A 75 -4.94 8.81 15.36
C ILE A 75 -5.98 8.66 16.45
N ALA A 76 -6.68 9.75 16.77
CA ALA A 76 -7.87 9.69 17.61
C ALA A 76 -9.05 10.32 16.87
N VAL A 77 -10.16 9.59 16.88
CA VAL A 77 -11.42 10.01 16.26
C VAL A 77 -12.42 10.31 17.34
N PHE A 78 -12.98 11.51 17.29
CA PHE A 78 -13.97 12.01 18.23
C PHE A 78 -15.32 12.15 17.54
N VAL A 79 -16.39 11.98 18.30
CA VAL A 79 -17.76 12.26 17.87
C VAL A 79 -18.28 13.42 18.71
N SER A 80 -18.82 14.41 18.03
CA SER A 80 -19.53 15.54 18.63
C SER A 80 -20.85 15.76 17.89
N MET A 81 -21.83 16.29 18.63
CA MET A 81 -23.16 16.52 18.08
C MET A 81 -23.67 17.85 18.58
N ASP A 82 -24.10 18.68 17.63
CA ASP A 82 -24.68 19.98 17.89
C ASP A 82 -26.17 19.87 17.53
N VAL A 83 -27.03 19.71 18.55
CA VAL A 83 -28.51 19.64 18.49
C VAL A 83 -29.10 18.22 18.29
N GLY A 84 -30.36 18.03 18.74
CA GLY A 84 -31.06 16.72 18.84
C GLY A 84 -32.53 16.71 18.45
N LYS A 85 -32.93 17.56 17.50
CA LYS A 85 -34.35 17.66 17.11
C LYS A 85 -34.67 16.80 15.89
N PHE A 86 -33.73 16.63 14.96
CA PHE A 86 -34.01 15.99 13.68
C PHE A 86 -33.30 14.64 13.49
N PHE A 87 -32.39 14.28 14.40
CA PHE A 87 -31.69 13.00 14.35
C PHE A 87 -31.39 12.46 15.75
N SER A 88 -31.79 11.22 16.00
CA SER A 88 -31.40 10.47 17.19
C SER A 88 -30.36 9.42 16.81
N LEU A 89 -29.14 9.57 17.33
CA LEU A 89 -28.03 8.68 17.04
C LEU A 89 -28.20 7.34 17.76
N ASP A 90 -28.21 6.23 17.01
CA ASP A 90 -28.23 4.88 17.57
C ASP A 90 -26.83 4.27 17.58
N SER A 91 -26.11 4.39 16.46
CA SER A 91 -24.78 3.79 16.31
C SER A 91 -23.87 4.55 15.36
N VAL A 92 -22.57 4.48 15.64
CA VAL A 92 -21.53 4.94 14.72
C VAL A 92 -20.58 3.80 14.41
N GLN A 93 -20.41 3.52 13.12
CA GLN A 93 -19.39 2.63 12.60
C GLN A 93 -18.29 3.46 11.95
N LEU A 94 -17.04 3.21 12.35
CA LEU A 94 -15.86 3.81 11.75
C LEU A 94 -15.09 2.75 10.97
N LYS A 95 -14.78 3.07 9.72
CA LYS A 95 -13.85 2.33 8.88
C LYS A 95 -12.61 3.17 8.57
N ILE A 96 -11.48 2.50 8.47
CA ILE A 96 -10.23 3.04 7.96
C ILE A 96 -9.74 2.07 6.88
N ASP A 97 -9.53 2.57 5.66
CA ASP A 97 -9.11 1.77 4.49
C ASP A 97 -10.00 0.52 4.27
N ASP A 98 -11.32 0.75 4.25
CA ASP A 98 -12.40 -0.26 4.18
C ASP A 98 -12.45 -1.28 5.34
N LYS A 99 -11.54 -1.19 6.32
CA LYS A 99 -11.56 -2.04 7.51
C LYS A 99 -12.37 -1.39 8.62
N VAL A 100 -13.37 -2.11 9.15
CA VAL A 100 -14.11 -1.68 10.35
C VAL A 100 -13.18 -1.70 11.57
N VAL A 101 -12.92 -0.53 12.13
CA VAL A 101 -12.06 -0.35 13.31
C VAL A 101 -12.85 -0.07 14.58
N SER A 102 -14.07 0.46 14.47
CA SER A 102 -14.96 0.70 15.60
C SER A 102 -16.42 0.57 15.16
N ASN A 103 -17.26 0.02 16.03
CA ASN A 103 -18.71 0.00 15.87
C ASN A 103 -19.34 0.16 17.25
N TYR A 104 -19.90 1.33 17.52
CA TYR A 104 -20.37 1.71 18.85
C TYR A 104 -21.88 1.95 18.84
N LEU A 105 -22.58 1.38 19.81
CA LEU A 105 -24.01 1.61 20.07
C LEU A 105 -24.15 2.59 21.22
N TYR A 106 -24.94 3.63 21.01
CA TYR A 106 -25.16 4.68 22.01
C TYR A 106 -26.39 4.39 22.86
N THR A 107 -26.27 4.70 24.14
CA THR A 107 -27.41 4.77 25.05
C THR A 107 -28.03 6.16 25.01
N GLN A 108 -29.32 6.27 25.37
CA GLN A 108 -30.01 7.57 25.45
C GLN A 108 -29.24 8.59 26.30
N ARG A 109 -28.63 8.16 27.42
CA ARG A 109 -27.86 9.03 28.31
C ARG A 109 -26.59 9.58 27.64
N GLU A 110 -25.95 8.79 26.79
CA GLU A 110 -24.75 9.20 26.05
C GLU A 110 -25.11 10.15 24.91
N VAL A 111 -26.18 9.86 24.19
CA VAL A 111 -26.75 10.76 23.18
C VAL A 111 -27.10 12.11 23.81
N ASP A 112 -27.77 12.11 24.97
CA ASP A 112 -28.08 13.32 25.73
C ASP A 112 -26.82 14.08 26.16
N ALA A 113 -25.72 13.38 26.47
CA ALA A 113 -24.45 14.01 26.82
C ALA A 113 -23.80 14.67 25.61
N LEU A 114 -23.83 14.01 24.45
CA LEU A 114 -23.36 14.58 23.19
C LEU A 114 -24.15 15.83 22.81
N HIS A 115 -25.49 15.81 22.94
CA HIS A 115 -26.33 16.99 22.70
C HIS A 115 -26.01 18.19 23.59
N ARG A 116 -25.45 17.97 24.79
CA ARG A 116 -25.02 19.05 25.70
C ARG A 116 -23.61 19.57 25.38
N GLY A 117 -23.06 19.24 24.22
CA GLY A 117 -21.68 19.58 23.83
C GLY A 117 -20.64 18.60 24.37
N GLY A 118 -21.06 17.41 24.79
CA GLY A 118 -20.14 16.33 25.11
C GLY A 118 -19.37 15.88 23.86
N VAL A 119 -18.10 15.54 24.06
CA VAL A 119 -17.26 14.96 23.02
C VAL A 119 -16.85 13.57 23.46
N GLN A 120 -17.10 12.57 22.63
CA GLN A 120 -16.70 11.20 22.91
C GLN A 120 -15.54 10.80 21.99
N ARG A 121 -14.52 10.17 22.56
CA ARG A 121 -13.49 9.49 21.77
C ARG A 121 -14.00 8.13 21.30
N LEU A 122 -14.33 8.04 20.01
CA LEU A 122 -14.87 6.82 19.38
C LEU A 122 -13.78 5.79 19.09
N TYR A 123 -12.59 6.26 18.70
CA TYR A 123 -11.46 5.39 18.36
C TYR A 123 -10.14 6.07 18.70
N MET A 124 -9.16 5.28 19.12
CA MET A 124 -7.78 5.69 19.30
C MET A 124 -6.89 4.52 18.92
N GLY A 125 -5.96 4.75 18.01
CA GLY A 125 -5.05 3.70 17.55
C GLY A 125 -3.88 4.26 16.77
N ASN A 126 -3.06 3.36 16.24
CA ASN A 126 -1.95 3.74 15.37
C ASN A 126 -2.38 3.65 13.91
N LEU A 127 -1.98 4.65 13.13
CA LEU A 127 -2.16 4.74 11.70
C LEU A 127 -0.79 5.02 11.08
N LYS A 128 -0.44 4.24 10.05
CA LYS A 128 0.85 4.37 9.36
C LYS A 128 0.96 5.74 8.69
N SER A 129 2.17 6.15 8.37
CA SER A 129 2.36 7.31 7.51
C SER A 129 1.84 7.01 6.10
N GLY A 130 1.11 7.95 5.49
CA GLY A 130 0.50 7.79 4.16
C GLY A 130 -0.92 8.33 4.07
N GLU A 131 -1.55 8.14 2.90
CA GLU A 131 -2.95 8.47 2.69
C GLU A 131 -3.84 7.34 3.24
N HIS A 132 -4.84 7.73 4.01
CA HIS A 132 -5.80 6.82 4.61
C HIS A 132 -7.22 7.34 4.42
N GLU A 133 -8.13 6.45 4.03
CA GLU A 133 -9.54 6.79 3.85
C GLU A 133 -10.31 6.47 5.13
N LEU A 134 -10.90 7.51 5.73
CA LEU A 134 -11.78 7.36 6.88
C LEU A 134 -13.23 7.44 6.41
N ILE A 135 -14.02 6.42 6.74
CA ILE A 135 -15.46 6.40 6.45
C ILE A 135 -16.20 6.21 7.77
N ALA A 136 -17.01 7.20 8.14
CA ALA A 136 -17.91 7.12 9.28
C ALA A 136 -19.34 6.92 8.82
N VAL A 137 -20.01 5.88 9.31
CA VAL A 137 -21.41 5.58 9.02
C VAL A 137 -22.22 5.76 10.28
N PHE A 138 -23.11 6.74 10.24
CA PHE A 138 -24.04 7.07 11.31
C PHE A 138 -25.38 6.41 11.01
N THR A 139 -25.93 5.70 12.00
CA THR A 139 -27.26 5.10 11.93
C THR A 139 -28.09 5.60 13.09
N GLY A 140 -29.35 5.92 12.83
CA GLY A 140 -30.25 6.49 13.82
C GLY A 140 -31.68 6.64 13.31
N LYS A 141 -32.47 7.41 14.05
CA LYS A 141 -33.86 7.74 13.71
C LYS A 141 -33.99 9.20 13.31
N GLY A 142 -34.69 9.45 12.20
CA GLY A 142 -35.06 10.80 11.77
C GLY A 142 -36.34 11.35 12.45
N PRO A 143 -36.81 12.55 12.06
CA PRO A 143 -37.90 13.28 12.74
C PRO A 143 -39.24 12.52 12.79
N ASN A 144 -39.47 11.62 11.83
CA ASN A 144 -40.70 10.82 11.69
C ASN A 144 -40.51 9.35 12.09
N GLY A 145 -39.47 9.03 12.88
CA GLY A 145 -39.16 7.67 13.31
C GLY A 145 -38.64 6.74 12.20
N ARG A 146 -38.36 7.30 11.02
CA ARG A 146 -37.77 6.59 9.88
C ARG A 146 -36.30 6.27 10.18
N ASP A 147 -35.88 5.06 9.82
CA ASP A 147 -34.47 4.68 9.86
C ASP A 147 -33.67 5.62 8.96
N TYR A 148 -32.62 6.20 9.52
CA TYR A 148 -31.77 7.15 8.86
C TYR A 148 -30.32 6.65 8.95
N ARG A 149 -29.68 6.51 7.79
CA ARG A 149 -28.30 6.06 7.68
C ARG A 149 -27.55 6.95 6.72
N ARG A 150 -26.45 7.54 7.16
CA ARG A 150 -25.61 8.41 6.35
C ARG A 150 -24.13 8.10 6.58
N GLY A 151 -23.38 8.09 5.50
CA GLY A 151 -21.92 8.01 5.52
C GLY A 151 -21.32 9.40 5.32
N ALA A 152 -20.16 9.62 5.92
CA ALA A 152 -19.25 10.70 5.56
C ALA A 152 -17.85 10.11 5.40
N ASP A 153 -17.10 10.64 4.45
CA ASP A 153 -15.74 10.21 4.13
C ASP A 153 -14.75 11.38 4.21
N LEU A 154 -13.51 11.07 4.59
CA LEU A 154 -12.38 11.99 4.57
C LEU A 154 -11.10 11.22 4.27
N VAL A 155 -10.34 11.68 3.30
CA VAL A 155 -8.96 11.22 3.08
C VAL A 155 -8.04 12.02 3.98
N VAL A 156 -7.40 11.34 4.93
CA VAL A 156 -6.40 11.93 5.82
C VAL A 156 -5.02 11.56 5.31
N ASN A 157 -4.18 12.57 5.04
CA ASN A 157 -2.78 12.35 4.72
C ASN A 157 -1.97 12.41 6.02
N LYS A 158 -1.60 11.22 6.52
CA LYS A 158 -0.90 11.03 7.77
C LYS A 158 0.60 11.28 7.57
N SER A 159 1.07 12.40 8.09
CA SER A 159 2.49 12.74 8.22
C SER A 159 3.02 12.40 9.64
N LEU A 160 4.20 12.91 10.00
CA LEU A 160 4.78 12.74 11.33
C LEU A 160 3.96 13.52 12.38
N GLY A 161 3.39 12.83 13.39
CA GLY A 161 2.66 13.47 14.50
C GLY A 161 1.26 12.90 14.74
N ALA A 162 0.72 13.07 15.94
CA ALA A 162 -0.65 12.62 16.23
C ALA A 162 -1.67 13.42 15.40
N ARG A 163 -2.72 12.75 14.89
CA ARG A 163 -3.82 13.41 14.18
C ARG A 163 -5.13 13.22 14.92
N PHE A 164 -5.93 14.28 14.94
CA PHE A 164 -7.20 14.31 15.61
C PHE A 164 -8.30 14.59 14.59
N VAL A 165 -9.29 13.71 14.53
CA VAL A 165 -10.41 13.81 13.60
C VAL A 165 -11.69 13.93 14.39
N GLU A 166 -12.49 14.94 14.07
CA GLU A 166 -13.82 15.15 14.62
C GLU A 166 -14.89 14.77 13.60
N LEU A 167 -15.75 13.86 14.03
CA LEU A 167 -17.01 13.50 13.40
C LEU A 167 -18.09 14.40 13.98
N LYS A 168 -18.42 15.48 13.27
CA LYS A 168 -19.41 16.46 13.70
C LYS A 168 -20.75 16.21 13.01
N ILE A 169 -21.78 16.04 13.83
CA ILE A 169 -23.19 15.93 13.41
C ILE A 169 -23.88 17.26 13.72
N VAL A 170 -24.49 17.90 12.72
CA VAL A 170 -25.17 19.20 12.85
C VAL A 170 -26.53 19.13 12.17
N ASP A 171 -27.60 19.53 12.86
CA ASP A 171 -28.90 19.67 12.23
C ASP A 171 -28.94 20.93 11.35
N ASN A 172 -29.43 20.78 10.11
CA ASN A 172 -29.64 21.88 9.19
C ASN A 172 -31.12 22.29 9.22
N GLU A 173 -31.41 23.40 9.91
CA GLU A 173 -32.78 23.93 10.06
C GLU A 173 -33.44 24.30 8.72
N SER A 174 -32.65 24.60 7.69
CA SER A 174 -33.19 24.98 6.36
C SER A 174 -33.64 23.78 5.54
N SER A 175 -33.04 22.60 5.74
CA SER A 175 -33.34 21.36 5.02
C SER A 175 -34.07 20.33 5.89
N GLU A 176 -34.27 20.63 7.18
CA GLU A 176 -34.80 19.73 8.21
C GLU A 176 -34.08 18.37 8.24
N GLN A 177 -32.76 18.40 7.98
CA GLN A 177 -31.93 17.19 7.87
C GLN A 177 -30.62 17.35 8.62
N PRO A 178 -30.06 16.25 9.17
CA PRO A 178 -28.73 16.26 9.75
C PRO A 178 -27.64 16.28 8.66
N ASP A 179 -26.70 17.20 8.80
CA ASP A 179 -25.44 17.27 8.06
C ASP A 179 -24.33 16.60 8.87
N PHE A 180 -23.51 15.80 8.17
CA PHE A 180 -22.42 15.02 8.77
C PHE A 180 -21.13 15.52 8.14
N SER A 181 -20.23 16.03 8.96
CA SER A 181 -18.95 16.53 8.50
C SER A 181 -17.83 15.86 9.27
N ILE A 182 -16.79 15.46 8.56
CA ILE A 182 -15.54 15.00 9.13
C ILE A 182 -14.56 16.15 9.01
N LYS A 183 -14.04 16.62 10.14
CA LYS A 183 -13.06 17.70 10.20
C LYS A 183 -11.81 17.24 10.90
N GLU A 184 -10.68 17.70 10.43
CA GLU A 184 -9.42 17.52 11.11
C GLU A 184 -9.21 18.68 12.10
N TRP A 185 -8.79 18.35 13.32
CA TRP A 185 -8.33 19.33 14.29
C TRP A 185 -6.81 19.50 14.12
N GLU A 186 -6.37 20.74 13.90
CA GLU A 186 -4.94 21.12 13.92
C GLU A 186 -4.39 21.24 15.34
#